data_AF-A0A3B8LSF3-F1
#
_entry.id   AF-A0A3B8LSF3-F1
#
_cell.length_a   1.000
_cell.length_b   1.000
_cell.length_c   1.000
_cell.angle_alpha   90.00
_cell.angle_beta   90.00
_cell.angle_gamma   90.00
#
_symmetry.space_group_name_H-M   'P 1'
#
loop_
_entity.id
_entity.type
_entity.pdbx_description
1 polymer ?
#
loop_
_entity_poly.entity_id
_entity_poly.type
_entity_poly.pdbx_seq_one_letter_code
_entity_poly.pdbx_strand_id
1 'polypeptide(L)'
;MTKPTDIRILEATCEFEAIAFRTPLKFGGRVTENTTLINVEVTVENQQGDYGSGFGSMPIGNIWAWPSETVSPDDAESAMAEFAERAVALVDSFPEFGHPMDIMFGLSAEYHHLGRSVASQRGIEESIPELAQLVAASPVDAAVHDAFG
;
A
#
# COMPACT_ATOMS: atom_id res chain seq x y z
N MET A 1 -17.65 -6.45 -19.60
CA MET A 1 -17.53 -7.81 -20.20
C MET A 1 -16.18 -8.34 -19.79
N THR A 2 -16.12 -9.54 -19.24
CA THR A 2 -14.87 -10.18 -18.82
C THR A 2 -13.99 -10.51 -20.03
N LYS A 3 -12.69 -10.32 -19.91
CA LYS A 3 -11.69 -10.66 -20.93
C LYS A 3 -10.87 -11.89 -20.51
N PRO A 4 -10.33 -12.67 -21.46
CA PRO A 4 -9.43 -13.79 -21.13
C PRO A 4 -8.16 -13.36 -20.36
N THR A 5 -7.79 -12.08 -20.46
CA THR A 5 -6.65 -11.48 -19.76
C THR A 5 -6.99 -11.07 -18.34
N ASP A 6 -8.27 -10.98 -17.95
CA ASP A 6 -8.64 -10.61 -16.58
C ASP A 6 -8.01 -11.59 -15.59
N ILE A 7 -7.56 -11.06 -14.45
CA ILE A 7 -6.82 -11.79 -13.43
C ILE A 7 -7.63 -11.93 -12.16
N ARG A 8 -7.36 -12.99 -11.40
CA ARG A 8 -7.81 -13.18 -10.02
C ARG A 8 -6.59 -13.21 -9.11
N ILE A 9 -6.67 -12.51 -7.98
CA ILE A 9 -5.64 -12.54 -6.93
C ILE A 9 -5.67 -13.93 -6.26
N LEU A 10 -4.50 -14.57 -6.15
CA LEU A 10 -4.33 -15.84 -5.46
C LEU A 10 -3.67 -15.67 -4.10
N GLU A 11 -2.73 -14.74 -4.02
CA GLU A 11 -2.01 -14.41 -2.80
C GLU A 11 -1.45 -12.98 -2.94
N ALA A 12 -1.54 -12.19 -1.87
CA ALA A 12 -0.82 -10.94 -1.72
C ALA A 12 -0.14 -10.89 -0.35
N THR A 13 1.17 -10.65 -0.33
CA THR A 13 1.97 -10.58 0.90
C THR A 13 2.60 -9.21 1.08
N CYS A 14 2.83 -8.80 2.33
CA CYS A 14 3.42 -7.51 2.67
C CYS A 14 4.60 -7.73 3.62
N GLU A 15 5.75 -7.19 3.29
CA GLU A 15 6.95 -7.21 4.12
C GLU A 15 7.52 -5.80 4.30
N PHE A 16 8.16 -5.58 5.43
CA PHE A 16 8.78 -4.30 5.76
C PHE A 16 10.30 -4.44 5.86
N GLU A 17 11.02 -3.53 5.21
CA GLU A 17 12.49 -3.53 5.22
C GLU A 17 13.02 -2.18 5.69
N ALA A 18 13.75 -2.17 6.81
CA ALA A 18 14.40 -0.96 7.30
C ALA A 18 15.68 -0.66 6.49
N ILE A 19 15.72 0.51 5.85
CA ILE A 19 16.83 0.96 5.00
C ILE A 19 17.45 2.23 5.56
N ALA A 20 18.75 2.18 5.82
CA ALA A 20 19.55 3.37 6.06
C ALA A 20 19.91 4.05 4.74
N PHE A 21 19.68 5.36 4.64
CA PHE A 21 20.12 6.13 3.49
C PHE A 21 21.64 6.28 3.49
N ARG A 22 22.23 6.17 2.30
CA ARG A 22 23.67 6.43 2.11
C ARG A 22 24.07 7.86 2.47
N THR A 23 23.15 8.81 2.26
CA THR A 23 23.29 10.23 2.59
C THR A 23 21.93 10.72 3.09
N PRO A 24 21.86 11.59 4.12
CA PRO A 24 20.58 12.10 4.61
C PRO A 24 19.72 12.72 3.50
N LEU A 25 18.45 12.32 3.44
CA LEU A 25 17.47 12.86 2.52
C LEU A 25 16.84 14.11 3.15
N LYS A 26 16.85 15.23 2.43
CA LYS A 26 16.16 16.47 2.83
C LYS A 26 14.97 16.73 1.93
N PHE A 27 13.76 16.63 2.47
CA PHE A 27 12.51 16.81 1.72
C PHE A 27 11.45 17.44 2.63
N GLY A 28 10.62 18.35 2.09
CA GLY A 28 9.57 19.01 2.88
C GLY A 28 10.07 19.79 4.12
N GLY A 29 11.32 20.29 4.09
CA GLY A 29 11.94 20.97 5.24
C GLY A 29 12.46 20.05 6.35
N ARG A 30 12.26 18.74 6.23
CA ARG A 30 12.72 17.71 7.18
C ARG A 30 13.96 16.99 6.63
N VAL A 31 14.79 16.46 7.52
CA VAL A 31 15.96 15.63 7.18
C VAL A 31 15.72 14.25 7.78
N THR A 32 15.90 13.20 6.98
CA THR A 32 15.83 11.81 7.44
C THR A 32 17.07 11.03 6.99
N GLU A 33 17.50 10.09 7.81
CA GLU A 33 18.67 9.25 7.56
C GLU A 33 18.30 7.80 7.23
N ASN A 34 17.03 7.44 7.38
CA ASN A 34 16.51 6.10 7.12
C ASN A 34 15.04 6.13 6.68
N THR A 35 14.54 4.99 6.23
CA THR A 35 13.13 4.77 5.92
C THR A 35 12.81 3.28 6.04
N THR A 36 11.54 2.97 6.27
CA THR A 36 11.01 1.61 6.10
C THR A 36 10.42 1.48 4.70
N LEU A 37 10.88 0.51 3.92
CA LEU A 37 10.24 0.10 2.67
C LEU A 37 9.06 -0.81 2.95
N ILE A 38 8.00 -0.63 2.19
CA ILE A 38 6.87 -1.52 2.09
C ILE A 38 7.07 -2.31 0.80
N ASN A 39 7.26 -3.62 0.91
CA ASN A 39 7.45 -4.55 -0.20
C ASN A 39 6.23 -5.45 -0.30
N VAL A 40 5.64 -5.55 -1.49
CA VAL A 40 4.45 -6.36 -1.72
C VAL A 40 4.69 -7.30 -2.90
N GLU A 41 4.41 -8.58 -2.70
CA GLU A 41 4.37 -9.60 -3.74
C GLU A 41 2.93 -10.05 -3.96
N VAL A 42 2.52 -10.14 -5.22
CA VAL A 42 1.19 -10.60 -5.63
C VAL A 42 1.32 -11.73 -6.63
N THR A 43 0.58 -12.81 -6.42
CA THR A 43 0.42 -13.90 -7.40
C THR A 43 -1.01 -13.91 -7.93
N VAL A 44 -1.16 -14.07 -9.24
CA VAL A 44 -2.44 -14.07 -9.94
C VAL A 44 -2.57 -15.26 -10.87
N GLU A 45 -3.80 -15.59 -11.25
CA GLU A 45 -4.10 -16.39 -12.43
C GLU A 45 -5.01 -15.62 -13.39
N ASN A 46 -4.87 -15.85 -14.69
CA ASN A 46 -5.81 -15.37 -15.69
C ASN A 46 -6.91 -16.41 -15.99
N GLN A 47 -7.90 -16.06 -16.81
CA GLN A 47 -8.98 -16.99 -17.19
C GLN A 47 -8.54 -18.15 -18.10
N GLN A 48 -7.32 -18.12 -18.62
CA GLN A 48 -6.72 -19.20 -19.39
C GLN A 48 -5.96 -20.20 -18.50
N GLY A 49 -5.82 -19.91 -17.20
CA GLY A 49 -5.08 -20.72 -16.23
C GLY A 49 -3.57 -20.45 -16.21
N ASP A 50 -3.11 -19.38 -16.86
CA ASP A 50 -1.72 -18.94 -16.74
C ASP A 50 -1.53 -18.16 -15.44
N TYR A 51 -0.36 -18.32 -14.82
CA TYR A 51 0.01 -17.65 -13.58
C TYR A 51 0.96 -16.48 -13.85
N GLY A 52 0.81 -15.41 -13.07
CA GLY A 52 1.72 -14.26 -13.05
C GLY A 52 2.08 -13.90 -11.60
N SER A 53 3.28 -13.37 -11.41
CA SER A 53 3.73 -12.82 -10.13
C SER A 53 4.23 -11.41 -10.36
N GLY A 54 3.94 -10.51 -9.44
CA GLY A 54 4.32 -9.12 -9.51
C GLY A 54 4.85 -8.60 -8.18
N PHE A 55 5.68 -7.58 -8.26
CA PHE A 55 6.31 -6.94 -7.13
C PHE A 55 6.10 -5.43 -7.14
N GLY A 56 5.78 -4.88 -5.97
CA GLY A 56 5.69 -3.44 -5.76
C GLY A 56 6.43 -3.02 -4.50
N SER A 57 7.08 -1.86 -4.55
CA SER A 57 7.82 -1.32 -3.41
C SER A 57 7.70 0.19 -3.31
N MET A 58 7.57 0.70 -2.08
CA MET A 58 7.54 2.13 -1.78
C MET A 58 8.10 2.41 -0.39
N PRO A 59 8.95 3.45 -0.21
CA PRO A 59 9.26 3.98 1.12
C PRO A 59 7.99 4.49 1.79
N ILE A 60 7.78 4.16 3.06
CA ILE A 60 6.56 4.49 3.80
C ILE A 60 6.18 5.98 3.77
N GLY A 61 7.15 6.89 3.71
CA GLY A 61 6.92 8.29 3.32
C GLY A 61 6.18 9.16 4.36
N ASN A 62 5.95 8.66 5.58
CA ASN A 62 5.36 9.38 6.72
C ASN A 62 5.85 10.84 6.87
N ILE A 63 7.15 11.07 6.71
CA ILE A 63 7.77 12.39 6.90
C ILE A 63 7.16 13.50 6.02
N TRP A 64 6.71 13.16 4.81
CA TRP A 64 6.20 14.12 3.83
C TRP A 64 4.76 13.86 3.40
N ALA A 65 4.28 12.61 3.45
CA ALA A 65 2.89 12.27 3.17
C ALA A 65 1.97 12.61 4.35
N TRP A 66 2.52 12.64 5.57
CA TRP A 66 1.81 13.02 6.80
C TRP A 66 2.62 14.00 7.67
N PRO A 67 2.78 15.26 7.23
CA PRO A 67 3.57 16.25 7.95
C PRO A 67 2.79 16.89 9.12
N SER A 68 2.19 16.07 9.99
CA SER A 68 1.39 16.56 11.13
C SER A 68 2.26 17.33 12.15
N GLU A 69 1.60 18.25 12.86
CA GLU A 69 2.15 18.96 14.03
C GLU A 69 1.84 18.23 15.35
N THR A 70 0.84 17.35 15.35
CA THR A 70 0.31 16.68 16.55
C THR A 70 0.57 15.18 16.59
N VAL A 71 0.76 14.55 15.42
CA VAL A 71 1.16 13.14 15.30
C VAL A 71 2.67 13.04 15.15
N SER A 72 3.30 12.23 15.99
CA SER A 72 4.75 12.02 15.91
C SER A 72 5.13 11.29 14.62
N PRO A 73 6.34 11.49 14.06
CA PRO A 73 6.80 10.74 12.90
C PRO A 73 6.70 9.22 13.07
N ASP A 74 7.02 8.69 14.25
CA ASP A 74 7.00 7.26 14.56
C ASP A 74 5.57 6.71 14.62
N ASP A 75 4.62 7.47 15.18
CA ASP A 75 3.20 7.11 15.20
C ASP A 75 2.61 7.14 13.78
N ALA A 76 2.97 8.15 12.98
CA ALA A 76 2.57 8.26 11.59
C ALA A 76 3.13 7.10 10.75
N GLU A 77 4.40 6.73 10.96
CA GLU A 77 5.01 5.55 10.33
C GLU A 77 4.26 4.27 10.69
N SER A 78 4.05 4.03 11.98
CA SER A 78 3.38 2.81 12.45
C SER A 78 1.94 2.71 11.96
N ALA A 79 1.22 3.84 11.89
CA ALA A 79 -0.14 3.90 11.37
C ALA A 79 -0.20 3.66 9.84
N MET A 80 0.76 4.20 9.08
CA MET A 80 0.85 3.96 7.65
C MET A 80 1.26 2.51 7.33
N ALA A 81 2.11 1.89 8.15
CA ALA A 81 2.50 0.49 8.00
C ALA A 81 1.30 -0.44 8.18
N GLU A 82 0.53 -0.23 9.26
CA GLU A 82 -0.69 -0.99 9.50
C GLU A 82 -1.75 -0.74 8.42
N PHE A 83 -1.86 0.49 7.91
CA PHE A 83 -2.73 0.76 6.77
C PHE A 83 -2.32 -0.05 5.54
N ALA A 84 -1.03 -0.12 5.23
CA ALA A 84 -0.50 -0.90 4.10
C ALA A 84 -0.81 -2.40 4.24
N GLU A 85 -0.56 -2.99 5.42
CA GLU A 85 -0.91 -4.40 5.70
C GLU A 85 -2.40 -4.68 5.45
N ARG A 86 -3.27 -3.78 5.92
CA ARG A 86 -4.71 -3.95 5.73
C ARG A 86 -5.17 -3.70 4.29
N ALA A 87 -4.52 -2.79 3.56
CA ALA A 87 -4.77 -2.60 2.14
C ALA A 87 -4.37 -3.85 1.33
N VAL A 88 -3.24 -4.48 1.67
CA VAL A 88 -2.82 -5.77 1.09
C VAL A 88 -3.82 -6.86 1.42
N ALA A 89 -4.30 -6.94 2.67
CA ALA A 89 -5.31 -7.92 3.06
C ALA A 89 -6.66 -7.74 2.31
N LEU A 90 -7.05 -6.51 1.98
CA LEU A 90 -8.21 -6.25 1.14
C LEU A 90 -8.02 -6.84 -0.27
N VAL A 91 -6.85 -6.64 -0.86
CA VAL A 91 -6.50 -7.18 -2.19
C VAL A 91 -6.41 -8.71 -2.17
N ASP A 92 -5.74 -9.29 -1.17
CA ASP A 92 -5.61 -10.74 -0.98
C ASP A 92 -6.98 -11.43 -0.88
N SER A 93 -7.94 -10.78 -0.22
CA SER A 93 -9.30 -11.29 -0.05
C SER A 93 -10.23 -11.09 -1.25
N PHE A 94 -9.79 -10.40 -2.32
CA PHE A 94 -10.62 -10.08 -3.46
C PHE A 94 -10.85 -11.31 -4.36
N PRO A 95 -12.08 -11.85 -4.46
CA PRO A 95 -12.29 -13.20 -5.01
C PRO A 95 -12.55 -13.25 -6.51
N GLU A 96 -12.79 -12.11 -7.15
CA GLU A 96 -13.31 -12.04 -8.52
C GLU A 96 -12.19 -11.88 -9.56
N PHE A 97 -12.49 -12.30 -10.79
CA PHE A 97 -11.66 -11.94 -11.94
C PHE A 97 -11.96 -10.51 -12.36
N GLY A 98 -10.92 -9.72 -12.64
CA GLY A 98 -11.07 -8.36 -13.15
C GLY A 98 -9.82 -7.85 -13.85
N HIS A 99 -9.98 -6.72 -14.52
CA HIS A 99 -8.83 -5.95 -14.98
C HIS A 99 -8.14 -5.30 -13.77
N PRO A 100 -6.79 -5.25 -13.68
CA PRO A 100 -6.07 -4.63 -12.57
C PRO A 100 -6.61 -3.25 -12.16
N MET A 101 -6.79 -2.36 -13.13
CA MET A 101 -7.40 -1.04 -12.89
C MET A 101 -8.79 -1.09 -12.24
N ASP A 102 -9.66 -2.02 -12.66
CA ASP A 102 -11.02 -2.11 -12.12
C ASP A 102 -11.00 -2.65 -10.68
N ILE A 103 -10.14 -3.66 -10.43
CA ILE A 103 -9.92 -4.24 -9.08
C ILE A 103 -9.42 -3.15 -8.13
N MET A 104 -8.32 -2.49 -8.49
CA MET A 104 -7.70 -1.49 -7.62
C MET A 104 -8.58 -0.26 -7.43
N PHE A 105 -9.25 0.21 -8.49
CA PHE A 105 -10.20 1.32 -8.37
C PHE A 105 -11.36 0.97 -7.43
N GLY A 106 -11.93 -0.23 -7.54
CA GLY A 106 -12.99 -0.69 -6.64
C GLY A 106 -12.56 -0.76 -5.18
N LEU A 107 -11.39 -1.35 -4.91
CA LEU A 107 -10.85 -1.47 -3.55
C LEU A 107 -10.44 -0.12 -2.95
N SER A 108 -10.02 0.84 -3.77
CA SER A 108 -9.62 2.18 -3.29
C SER A 108 -10.74 2.95 -2.60
N ALA A 109 -12.01 2.61 -2.86
CA ALA A 109 -13.16 3.20 -2.17
C ALA A 109 -13.16 2.94 -0.64
N GLU A 110 -12.50 1.86 -0.19
CA GLU A 110 -12.41 1.49 1.22
C GLU A 110 -11.32 2.27 1.98
N TYR A 111 -10.36 2.89 1.28
CA TYR A 111 -9.17 3.49 1.88
C TYR A 111 -9.52 4.56 2.91
N HIS A 112 -10.46 5.44 2.61
CA HIS A 112 -10.84 6.49 3.55
C HIS A 112 -11.45 5.92 4.84
N HIS A 113 -12.27 4.86 4.75
CA HIS A 113 -12.81 4.18 5.93
C HIS A 113 -11.71 3.47 6.73
N LEU A 114 -10.84 2.76 6.02
CA LEU A 114 -9.70 2.06 6.59
C LEU A 114 -8.76 3.02 7.35
N GLY A 115 -8.43 4.16 6.76
CA GLY A 115 -7.57 5.18 7.36
C GLY A 115 -8.14 5.73 8.68
N ARG A 116 -9.45 5.97 8.73
CA ARG A 116 -10.12 6.36 9.99
C ARG A 116 -10.10 5.23 11.03
N SER A 117 -10.30 3.99 10.60
CA SER A 117 -10.30 2.82 11.48
C SER A 117 -8.94 2.63 12.13
N VAL A 118 -7.85 2.70 11.36
CA VAL A 118 -6.46 2.59 11.87
C VAL A 118 -6.14 3.72 12.84
N ALA A 119 -6.42 4.99 12.46
CA ALA A 119 -6.16 6.13 13.33
C ALA A 119 -6.90 6.01 14.68
N SER A 120 -8.20 5.68 14.64
CA SER A 120 -9.04 5.52 15.83
C SER A 120 -8.53 4.41 16.76
N GLN A 121 -8.15 3.25 16.21
CA GLN A 121 -7.63 2.12 17.00
C GLN A 121 -6.29 2.44 17.68
N ARG A 122 -5.52 3.38 17.12
CA ARG A 122 -4.26 3.88 17.69
C ARG A 122 -4.44 5.09 18.62
N GLY A 123 -5.68 5.57 18.80
CA GLY A 123 -5.94 6.77 19.60
C GLY A 123 -5.42 8.06 18.97
N ILE A 124 -5.20 8.07 17.65
CA ILE A 124 -4.81 9.25 16.89
C ILE A 124 -6.09 10.02 16.52
N GLU A 125 -6.21 11.27 16.99
CA GLU A 125 -7.38 12.10 16.71
C GLU A 125 -7.47 12.53 15.24
N GLU A 126 -6.32 12.74 14.60
CA GLU A 126 -6.21 13.08 13.18
C GLU A 126 -6.37 11.82 12.31
N SER A 127 -7.21 11.89 11.27
CA SER A 127 -7.27 10.80 10.27
C SER A 127 -5.97 10.72 9.47
N ILE A 128 -5.54 9.51 9.09
CA ILE A 128 -4.45 9.34 8.13
C ILE A 128 -4.76 10.18 6.87
N PRO A 129 -3.89 11.12 6.44
CA PRO A 129 -4.14 11.95 5.26
C PRO A 129 -4.32 11.10 4.00
N GLU A 130 -5.14 11.58 3.06
CA GLU A 130 -5.42 10.84 1.81
C GLU A 130 -4.13 10.51 1.04
N LEU A 131 -3.18 11.45 0.97
CA LEU A 131 -1.88 11.20 0.35
C LEU A 131 -1.13 10.06 1.04
N ALA A 132 -1.12 10.02 2.36
CA ALA A 132 -0.48 8.95 3.13
C ALA A 132 -1.16 7.59 2.88
N GLN A 133 -2.49 7.55 2.78
CA GLN A 133 -3.22 6.33 2.40
C GLN A 133 -2.79 5.83 1.00
N LEU A 134 -2.75 6.74 0.01
CA LEU A 134 -2.37 6.38 -1.36
C LEU A 134 -0.91 5.91 -1.47
N VAL A 135 0.00 6.55 -0.72
CA VAL A 135 1.42 6.14 -0.66
C VAL A 135 1.57 4.76 -0.03
N ALA A 136 0.87 4.51 1.09
CA ALA A 136 0.92 3.23 1.77
C ALA A 136 0.27 2.08 0.94
N ALA A 137 -0.73 2.39 0.11
CA ALA A 137 -1.37 1.43 -0.79
C ALA A 137 -0.66 1.25 -2.14
N SER A 138 0.23 2.16 -2.54
CA SER A 138 0.85 2.08 -3.88
C SER A 138 1.68 0.81 -4.14
N PRO A 139 2.35 0.18 -3.16
CA PRO A 139 3.04 -1.09 -3.39
C PRO A 139 2.12 -2.21 -3.88
N VAL A 140 0.94 -2.36 -3.26
CA VAL A 140 0.01 -3.42 -3.69
C VAL A 140 -0.60 -3.12 -5.05
N ASP A 141 -0.91 -1.86 -5.34
CA ASP A 141 -1.37 -1.43 -6.66
C ASP A 141 -0.32 -1.75 -7.74
N ALA A 142 0.93 -1.39 -7.49
CA ALA A 142 2.05 -1.70 -8.38
C ALA A 142 2.24 -3.20 -8.57
N ALA A 143 2.20 -3.99 -7.49
CA ALA A 143 2.37 -5.45 -7.55
C ALA A 143 1.26 -6.13 -8.35
N VAL A 144 0.00 -5.69 -8.22
CA VAL A 144 -1.13 -6.22 -9.01
C VAL A 144 -0.96 -5.91 -10.50
N HIS A 145 -0.50 -4.71 -10.85
CA HIS A 145 -0.25 -4.34 -12.24
C HIS A 145 0.98 -5.05 -12.83
N ASP A 146 2.03 -5.22 -12.05
CA ASP A 146 3.23 -5.97 -12.45
C ASP A 146 2.91 -7.46 -12.68
N ALA A 147 2.06 -8.05 -11.83
CA ALA A 147 1.63 -9.45 -11.96
C ALA A 147 0.79 -9.70 -13.22
N PHE A 148 0.13 -8.67 -13.73
CA PHE A 148 -0.67 -8.72 -14.96
C PHE A 148 0.20 -8.64 -16.23
N GLY A 149 1.26 -7.83 -16.21
CA GLY A 149 2.21 -7.64 -17.33
C GLY A 149 1.97 -6.39 -18.19
#